data_AF-A0A6J6ZKD7-F1
#
_entry.id   AF-A0A6J6ZKD7-F1
#
_cell.length_a   1.000
_cell.length_b   1.000
_cell.length_c   1.000
_cell.angle_alpha   90.00
_cell.angle_beta   90.00
_cell.angle_gamma   90.00
#
_symmetry.space_group_name_H-M   'P 1'
#
loop_
_entity.id
_entity.type
_entity.pdbx_description
1 polymer ?
#
loop_
_entity_poly.entity_id
_entity_poly.type
_entity_poly.pdbx_seq_one_letter_code
_entity_poly.pdbx_strand_id
1 'polypeptide(L)' 'MNIRVVYQFEGGAWHLSSPDIKRWVGGAKTLTEARKLAIEGVEFCLESKDFIIEEIFDLSASYRLG' A
#
# COMPACT_ATOMS: atom_id res chain seq x y z
N MET A 1 0.82 12.01 11.92
CA MET A 1 0.98 12.40 10.49
C MET A 1 0.16 11.46 9.62
N ASN A 2 -0.51 11.91 8.56
CA ASN A 2 -1.27 11.01 7.68
C ASN A 2 -0.42 10.59 6.48
N ILE A 3 -0.41 9.29 6.18
CA ILE A 3 0.35 8.69 5.08
C ILE A 3 -0.60 7.89 4.22
N ARG A 4 -0.68 8.24 2.94
CA ARG A 4 -1.52 7.53 1.98
C ARG A 4 -0.79 6.30 1.49
N VAL A 5 -1.46 5.15 1.57
CA VAL A 5 -0.97 3.90 1.01
C VAL A 5 -1.98 3.43 -0.02
N VAL A 6 -1.52 3.29 -1.26
CA VAL A 6 -2.29 2.81 -2.39
C VAL A 6 -2.12 1.30 -2.48
N TYR A 7 -3.24 0.59 -2.44
CA TYR A 7 -3.37 -0.85 -2.59
C TYR A 7 -3.95 -1.14 -3.98
N GLN A 8 -3.16 -1.78 -4.83
CA GLN A 8 -3.57 -2.21 -6.17
C GLN A 8 -3.56 -3.74 -6.23
N PHE A 9 -4.66 -4.36 -6.62
CA PHE A 9 -4.69 -5.81 -6.84
C PHE A 9 -4.49 -6.12 -8.33
N GLU A 10 -3.33 -6.69 -8.68
CA GLU A 10 -2.96 -6.99 -10.05
C GLU A 10 -2.19 -8.32 -10.12
N GLY A 11 -2.55 -9.16 -11.09
CA GLY A 11 -1.86 -10.44 -11.33
C GLY A 11 -2.00 -11.45 -10.17
N GLY A 12 -3.07 -11.34 -9.36
CA GLY A 12 -3.29 -12.23 -8.22
C GLY A 12 -2.51 -11.85 -6.96
N ALA A 13 -1.91 -10.66 -6.92
CA ALA A 13 -1.19 -10.13 -5.76
C ALA A 13 -1.58 -8.68 -5.48
N TRP A 14 -1.38 -8.26 -4.23
CA TRP A 14 -1.51 -6.89 -3.78
C TRP A 14 -0.17 -6.18 -3.95
N HIS A 15 -0.19 -5.05 -4.65
CA HIS A 15 0.91 -4.12 -4.79
C HIS A 15 0.62 -2.88 -3.96
N LEU A 16 1.62 -2.42 -3.25
CA LEU A 16 1.56 -1.30 -2.34
C LEU A 16 2.47 -0.19 -2.85
N SER A 17 2.00 1.04 -2.78
CA SER A 17 2.84 2.22 -3.01
C SER A 17 2.34 3.36 -2.15
N SER A 18 3.15 4.42 -2.01
CA SER A 18 2.73 5.63 -1.32
C SER A 18 3.16 6.85 -2.13
N PRO A 19 2.25 7.80 -2.42
CA PRO A 19 2.64 9.09 -2.99
C PRO A 19 3.45 9.95 -2.00
N ASP A 20 3.34 9.66 -0.69
CA ASP A 20 3.99 10.40 0.38
C ASP A 20 5.40 9.88 0.68
N ILE A 21 5.70 8.62 0.31
CA ILE A 21 7.02 7.99 0.50
C ILE A 21 7.64 7.67 -0.87
N LYS A 22 8.63 8.49 -1.26
CA LYS A 22 9.30 8.34 -2.56
C LYS A 22 9.99 6.98 -2.68
N ARG A 23 9.75 6.31 -3.81
CA ARG A 23 10.37 5.03 -4.22
C ARG A 23 10.08 3.85 -3.28
N TRP A 24 9.06 3.98 -2.42
CA TRP A 24 8.60 2.86 -1.62
C TRP A 24 7.53 2.07 -2.38
N VAL A 25 7.76 0.77 -2.47
CA VAL A 25 6.83 -0.20 -3.04
C VAL A 25 6.83 -1.46 -2.19
N GLY A 26 5.68 -2.12 -2.12
CA GLY A 26 5.51 -3.38 -1.40
C GLY A 26 4.66 -4.36 -2.19
N GLY A 27 4.75 -5.64 -1.84
CA GLY A 27 3.99 -6.69 -2.51
C GLY A 27 3.59 -7.79 -1.54
N ALA A 28 2.36 -8.28 -1.62
CA ALA A 28 1.87 -9.37 -0.78
C ALA A 28 0.81 -10.21 -1.51
N LYS A 29 0.62 -11.46 -1.09
CA LYS A 29 -0.38 -12.35 -1.70
C LYS A 29 -1.78 -12.06 -1.18
N THR A 30 -1.90 -11.72 0.10
CA THR A 30 -3.17 -11.44 0.75
C THR A 30 -3.28 -9.98 1.18
N LEU A 31 -4.51 -9.48 1.30
CA LEU A 31 -4.75 -8.11 1.79
C LEU A 31 -4.26 -7.93 3.23
N THR A 32 -4.39 -8.96 4.07
CA THR A 32 -3.91 -8.94 5.46
C THR A 32 -2.40 -8.77 5.53
N GLU A 33 -1.65 -9.52 4.72
CA GLU A 33 -0.20 -9.36 4.60
C GLU A 33 0.16 -7.98 4.03
N ALA A 34 -0.58 -7.50 3.04
CA ALA A 34 -0.34 -6.19 2.44
C ALA A 34 -0.48 -5.06 3.47
N ARG A 35 -1.53 -5.11 4.31
CA ARG A 35 -1.74 -4.15 5.39
C ARG A 35 -0.64 -4.19 6.44
N LYS A 36 -0.20 -5.39 6.82
CA LYS A 36 0.92 -5.54 7.75
C LYS A 36 2.20 -4.92 7.16
N LEU A 37 2.47 -5.20 5.88
CA LEU A 37 3.64 -4.67 5.18
C LEU A 37 3.57 -3.14 4.98
N ALA A 38 2.38 -2.58 4.82
CA ALA A 38 2.18 -1.14 4.79
C ALA A 38 2.59 -0.48 6.11
N ILE A 39 2.17 -1.04 7.25
CA ILE A 39 2.54 -0.52 8.58
C ILE A 39 4.05 -0.60 8.78
N GLU A 40 4.64 -1.79 8.55
CA GLU A 40 6.08 -2.02 8.73
C GLU A 40 6.93 -1.15 7.79
N GLY A 41 6.50 -1.00 6.54
CA GLY A 41 7.19 -0.19 5.53
C GLY A 41 7.14 1.31 5.84
N VAL A 42 5.98 1.82 6.26
CA VAL A 42 5.82 3.23 6.65
C VAL A 42 6.62 3.52 7.91
N GLU A 43 6.58 2.64 8.92
CA GLU A 43 7.36 2.78 10.15
C GLU A 43 8.87 2.82 9.85
N PHE A 44 9.36 1.93 8.98
CA PHE A 44 10.75 1.89 8.57
C PHE A 44 11.19 3.16 7.83
N CYS A 45 10.37 3.65 6.89
CA CYS A 45 10.71 4.82 6.09
C CYS A 45 10.64 6.15 6.86
N LEU A 46 9.77 6.25 7.86
CA LEU A 46 9.61 7.47 8.66
C LEU A 46 10.42 7.44 9.96
N GLU A 47 11.02 6.29 10.32
CA GLU A 47 11.67 6.05 11.61
C GLU A 47 10.78 6.46 12.80
N SER A 48 9.46 6.31 12.65
CA SER A 48 8.44 6.81 13.57
C SER A 48 7.21 5.92 13.56
N LYS A 49 6.52 5.86 14.71
CA LYS A 49 5.23 5.18 14.89
C LYS A 49 4.05 6.13 14.99
N ASP A 50 4.30 7.44 14.97
CA ASP A 50 3.26 8.47 15.12
C ASP A 50 2.64 8.86 13.76
N PHE A 51 1.98 7.89 13.14
CA PHE A 51 1.33 8.06 11.86
C PHE A 51 -0.03 7.34 11.79
N ILE A 52 -0.85 7.79 10.87
CA ILE A 52 -2.12 7.17 10.49
C ILE A 52 -2.01 6.81 9.02
N ILE A 53 -2.29 5.54 8.69
CA ILE A 53 -2.35 5.10 7.30
C ILE A 53 -3.75 5.38 6.75
N GLU A 54 -3.80 6.15 5.67
CA GLU A 54 -4.98 6.29 4.83
C GLU A 54 -4.92 5.25 3.72
N GLU A 55 -5.80 4.25 3.79
CA GLU A 55 -5.89 3.18 2.78
C GLU A 55 -6.64 3.67 1.54
N ILE A 56 -5.98 3.65 0.39
CA ILE A 56 -6.57 3.96 -0.92
C ILE A 56 -6.56 2.69 -1.75
N PHE A 57 -7.74 2.21 -2.15
CA PHE A 57 -7.87 1.03 -2.99
C PHE A 57 -7.99 1.43 -4.47
N ASP A 58 -6.97 1.11 -5.27
CA ASP A 58 -7.02 1.31 -6.70
C ASP A 58 -7.72 0.14 -7.38
N LEU A 59 -9.01 0.34 -7.66
CA LEU A 59 -9.87 -0.61 -8.35
C LEU A 59 -9.76 -0.52 -9.89
N SER A 60 -8.83 0.27 -10.44
CA SER A 60 -8.70 0.46 -11.89
C SER A 60 -8.35 -0.81 -12.67
N ALA A 61 -7.86 -1.86 -12.00
CA ALA A 61 -7.70 -3.20 -12.59
C ALA A 61 -9.04 -3.85 -13.03
N SER A 62 -10.19 -3.35 -12.53
CA SER A 62 -11.52 -3.90 -12.83
C SER A 62 -12.05 -3.56 -14.23
N TYR A 63 -11.51 -2.52 -14.88
CA TYR A 63 -12.09 -1.95 -16.11
C TYR A 63 -11.50 -2.47 -17.43
N ARG A 64 -10.51 -3.36 -17.39
CA ARG A 64 -9.86 -3.91 -18.60
C ARG A 64 -10.32 -5.32 -18.99
N LEU A 65 -11.47 -5.76 -18.50
CA LEU A 65 -12.14 -7.00 -18.91
C LEU A 65 -13.48 -6.71 -19.61
N GLY A 66 -13.48 -5.67 -20.46
CA GLY A 66 -14.57 -5.36 -21.41
C GLY A 66 -14.19 -5.76 -22.82
#